data_AF-A0A1G0YZC9-F1
#
_entry.id   AF-A0A1G0YZC9-F1
#
_cell.length_a   1.000
_cell.length_b   1.000
_cell.length_c   1.000
_cell.angle_alpha   90.00
_cell.angle_beta   90.00
_cell.angle_gamma   90.00
#
_symmetry.space_group_name_H-M   'P 1'
#
loop_
_entity.id
_entity.type
_entity.pdbx_description
1 polymer ?
#
loop_
_entity_poly.entity_id
_entity_poly.type
_entity_poly.pdbx_seq_one_letter_code
_entity_poly.pdbx_strand_id
1 'polypeptide(L)'
;MNDKRPVNLDLATIKFPVMAISSILHRIAGVVLFLLFPVITYFFELSLKNAGTFTQLQWWFSGSLCCKFVLWVFGAAIIYHLLAGIRHMVMDVGFGESLSAGRRSAVGVIAAAIFLTLLLGIWLW
;
A
#
# COMPACT_ATOMS: atom_id res chain seq x y z
N MET A 1 -42.78 3.06 -16.85
CA MET A 1 -42.22 1.74 -16.47
C MET A 1 -40.87 1.97 -15.82
N ASN A 2 -40.76 1.75 -14.52
CA ASN A 2 -39.48 1.81 -13.81
C ASN A 2 -39.36 0.48 -13.05
N ASP A 3 -39.09 -0.60 -13.78
CA ASP A 3 -38.86 -1.93 -13.23
C ASP A 3 -37.45 -2.02 -12.64
N LYS A 4 -37.17 -1.24 -11.59
CA LYS A 4 -35.92 -1.38 -10.82
C LYS A 4 -36.09 -2.49 -9.81
N ARG A 5 -35.77 -3.71 -10.25
CA ARG A 5 -35.67 -4.88 -9.36
C ARG A 5 -34.62 -4.63 -8.27
N PRO A 6 -34.86 -5.07 -7.03
CA PRO A 6 -33.88 -4.95 -5.96
C PRO A 6 -32.62 -5.75 -6.30
N VAL A 7 -31.45 -5.17 -6.01
CA VAL A 7 -30.13 -5.81 -6.18
C VAL A 7 -29.50 -5.94 -4.80
N ASN A 8 -29.05 -7.15 -4.44
CA ASN A 8 -28.30 -7.34 -3.20
C ASN A 8 -26.86 -6.85 -3.38
N LEU A 9 -26.58 -5.64 -2.89
CA LEU A 9 -25.24 -5.02 -2.83
C LEU A 9 -24.81 -4.74 -1.39
N ASP A 10 -25.43 -5.41 -0.42
CA ASP A 10 -24.98 -5.32 0.97
C ASP A 10 -23.69 -6.14 1.15
N LEU A 11 -22.55 -5.44 1.04
CA LEU A 11 -21.22 -6.04 1.16
C LEU A 11 -20.99 -6.70 2.52
N ALA A 12 -21.70 -6.27 3.58
CA ALA A 12 -21.56 -6.87 4.90
C ALA A 12 -22.12 -8.31 4.96
N THR A 13 -23.01 -8.66 4.02
CA THR A 13 -23.59 -10.01 3.91
C THR A 13 -22.70 -10.99 3.14
N ILE A 14 -21.66 -10.50 2.45
CA ILE A 14 -20.82 -11.28 1.54
C ILE A 14 -19.51 -11.70 2.22
N LYS A 15 -19.17 -12.99 2.13
CA LYS A 15 -17.88 -13.52 2.61
C LYS A 15 -16.82 -13.40 1.51
N PHE A 16 -15.90 -12.45 1.68
CA PHE A 16 -14.82 -12.25 0.72
C PHE A 16 -13.64 -13.22 0.94
N PRO A 17 -13.16 -13.90 -0.12
CA PRO A 17 -11.93 -14.68 -0.03
C PRO A 17 -10.70 -13.76 0.11
N VAL A 18 -9.61 -14.28 0.66
CA VAL A 18 -8.35 -13.52 0.85
C VAL A 18 -7.80 -12.92 -0.45
N MET A 19 -8.06 -13.55 -1.60
CA MET A 19 -7.66 -13.03 -2.92
C MET A 19 -8.39 -11.72 -3.25
N ALA A 20 -9.68 -11.62 -2.91
CA ALA A 20 -10.45 -10.39 -3.11
C ALA A 20 -9.98 -9.27 -2.18
N ILE A 21 -9.70 -9.62 -0.92
CA ILE A 21 -9.10 -8.69 0.06
C ILE A 21 -7.74 -8.18 -0.46
N SER A 22 -6.89 -9.08 -0.96
CA SER A 22 -5.59 -8.70 -1.52
C SER A 22 -5.73 -7.76 -2.72
N SER A 23 -6.71 -7.99 -3.60
CA SER A 23 -6.95 -7.12 -4.75
C SER A 23 -7.42 -5.73 -4.34
N ILE A 24 -8.35 -5.61 -3.38
CA ILE A 24 -8.83 -4.28 -2.96
C ILE A 24 -7.74 -3.51 -2.20
N LEU A 25 -6.94 -4.18 -1.38
CA LEU A 25 -5.78 -3.56 -0.72
C LEU A 25 -4.76 -3.05 -1.74
N HIS A 26 -4.54 -3.75 -2.86
CA HIS A 26 -3.63 -3.29 -3.91
C HIS A 26 -4.14 -1.99 -4.54
N ARG A 27 -5.45 -1.91 -4.83
CA ARG A 27 -6.06 -0.68 -5.35
C ARG A 27 -5.97 0.48 -4.36
N ILE A 28 -6.28 0.24 -3.09
CA ILE A 28 -6.19 1.26 -2.03
C ILE A 28 -4.75 1.74 -1.90
N ALA A 29 -3.77 0.84 -1.88
CA ALA A 29 -2.35 1.20 -1.82
C ALA A 29 -1.96 2.10 -3.00
N GLY A 30 -2.42 1.79 -4.23
CA GLY A 30 -2.16 2.63 -5.40
C GLY A 30 -2.72 4.04 -5.26
N VAL A 31 -3.95 4.18 -4.72
CA VAL A 31 -4.55 5.50 -4.44
C VAL A 31 -3.76 6.24 -3.36
N VAL A 32 -3.36 5.58 -2.28
CA VAL A 32 -2.54 6.17 -1.21
C VAL A 32 -1.21 6.69 -1.78
N LEU A 33 -0.54 5.90 -2.63
CA LEU A 33 0.68 6.32 -3.30
C LEU A 33 0.47 7.56 -4.15
N PHE A 34 -0.57 7.56 -4.99
CA PHE A 34 -0.89 8.70 -5.84
C PHE A 34 -1.12 9.99 -5.03
N LEU A 35 -1.90 9.90 -3.94
CA LEU A 35 -2.22 11.06 -3.11
C LEU A 35 -1.03 11.58 -2.30
N LEU A 36 -0.15 10.69 -1.82
CA LEU A 36 1.02 11.06 -1.03
C LEU A 36 2.25 11.42 -1.88
N PHE A 37 2.27 11.07 -3.17
CA PHE A 37 3.40 11.32 -4.05
C PHE A 37 3.87 12.79 -4.04
N PRO A 38 2.99 13.81 -4.15
CA PRO A 38 3.41 15.22 -4.10
C PRO A 38 4.10 15.60 -2.78
N VAL A 39 3.64 15.04 -1.65
CA VAL A 39 4.20 15.31 -0.32
C VAL A 39 5.61 14.73 -0.22
N ILE A 40 5.80 13.50 -0.71
CA ILE A 40 7.11 12.85 -0.69
C ILE A 40 8.09 13.54 -1.64
N THR A 41 7.63 13.97 -2.82
CA THR A 41 8.48 14.75 -3.74
C THR A 41 8.87 16.11 -3.14
N TYR A 42 8.00 16.72 -2.34
CA TYR A 42 8.35 17.95 -1.61
C TYR A 42 9.41 17.70 -0.54
N PHE A 43 9.29 16.62 0.25
CA PHE A 43 10.36 16.22 1.18
C PHE A 43 11.68 15.95 0.45
N PHE A 44 11.61 15.32 -0.72
CA PHE A 44 12.78 15.07 -1.57
C PHE A 44 13.39 16.37 -2.12
N GLU A 45 12.59 17.36 -2.52
CA GLU A 45 13.12 18.68 -2.91
C GLU A 45 13.87 19.33 -1.75
N LEU A 46 13.26 19.37 -0.56
CA LEU A 46 13.87 19.97 0.63
C LEU A 46 15.19 19.29 1.01
N SER A 47 15.31 17.99 0.77
CA SER A 47 16.53 17.24 1.10
C SER A 47 17.70 17.58 0.18
N LEU A 48 17.44 18.04 -1.04
CA LEU A 48 18.46 18.32 -2.06
C LEU A 48 18.75 19.81 -2.25
N LYS A 49 17.83 20.70 -1.85
CA LYS A 49 17.88 22.13 -2.20
C LYS A 49 19.08 22.87 -1.61
N ASN A 50 19.35 22.72 -0.31
CA ASN A 50 20.55 23.23 0.37
C ASN A 50 20.66 22.66 1.80
N ALA A 51 21.78 22.97 2.48
CA ALA A 51 22.04 22.51 3.85
C ALA A 51 20.99 23.00 4.88
N GLY A 52 20.45 24.21 4.70
CA GLY A 52 19.43 24.79 5.58
C GLY A 52 18.12 24.03 5.51
N THR A 53 17.61 23.77 4.30
CA THR A 53 16.38 23.00 4.09
C THR A 53 16.54 21.54 4.50
N PHE A 54 17.72 20.94 4.30
CA PHE A 54 18.02 19.59 4.78
C PHE A 54 17.97 19.52 6.31
N THR A 55 18.54 20.52 7.00
CA THR A 55 18.50 20.60 8.47
C THR A 55 17.07 20.82 8.98
N GLN A 56 16.28 21.66 8.31
CA GLN A 56 14.88 21.86 8.62
C GLN A 56 14.07 20.56 8.47
N LEU A 57 14.30 19.80 7.40
CA LEU A 57 13.65 18.52 7.17
C LEU A 57 14.02 17.49 8.24
N GLN A 58 15.29 17.42 8.66
CA GLN A 58 15.73 16.58 9.78
C GLN A 58 15.02 16.96 11.08
N TRP A 59 14.84 18.26 11.34
CA TRP A 59 14.12 18.74 12.52
C TRP A 59 12.63 18.33 12.47
N TRP A 60 11.98 18.39 11.31
CA TRP A 60 10.61 17.90 11.14
C TRP A 60 10.50 16.40 11.43
N PHE A 61 11.40 15.58 10.91
CA PHE A 61 11.38 14.14 11.19
C PHE A 61 11.73 13.83 12.65
N SER A 62 12.62 14.60 13.28
CA SER A 62 12.99 14.39 14.69
C SER A 62 11.91 14.86 15.68
N GLY A 63 11.20 15.95 15.37
CA GLY A 63 10.24 16.59 16.28
C GLY A 63 8.77 16.24 16.02
N SER A 64 8.41 15.77 14.82
CA SER A 64 7.03 15.51 14.43
C SER A 64 6.78 14.04 14.13
N LEU A 65 5.99 13.38 15.00
CA LEU A 65 5.48 12.04 14.76
C LEU A 65 4.70 11.95 13.44
N CYS A 66 4.02 13.05 13.04
CA CYS A 66 3.23 13.11 11.83
C CYS A 66 4.08 12.94 10.56
N CYS A 67 5.25 13.59 10.47
CA CYS A 67 6.12 13.49 9.29
C CYS A 67 6.66 12.07 9.10
N LYS A 68 7.15 11.44 10.19
CA LYS A 68 7.58 10.03 10.17
C LYS A 68 6.41 9.10 9.82
N PHE A 69 5.22 9.35 10.36
CA PHE A 69 4.03 8.56 10.06
C PHE A 69 3.62 8.65 8.59
N VAL A 70 3.63 9.84 7.97
CA VAL A 70 3.36 10.01 6.54
C VAL A 70 4.37 9.23 5.69
N LEU A 71 5.66 9.31 6.03
CA LEU A 71 6.71 8.55 5.34
C LEU A 71 6.52 7.04 5.50
N TRP A 72 6.14 6.58 6.70
CA TRP A 72 5.86 5.18 6.97
C TRP A 72 4.63 4.67 6.20
N VAL A 73 3.53 5.43 6.17
CA VAL A 73 2.32 5.08 5.40
C VAL A 73 2.64 4.99 3.90
N PHE A 74 3.39 5.95 3.37
CA PHE A 74 3.83 5.91 1.97
C PHE A 74 4.70 4.67 1.69
N GLY A 75 5.69 4.39 2.55
CA GLY A 75 6.54 3.21 2.41
C GLY A 75 5.78 1.89 2.54
N ALA A 76 4.83 1.79 3.49
CA ALA A 76 3.95 0.64 3.65
C ALA A 76 3.09 0.41 2.39
N ALA A 77 2.54 1.48 1.82
CA ALA A 77 1.79 1.42 0.57
C ALA A 77 2.68 0.98 -0.61
N ILE A 78 3.93 1.45 -0.70
CA ILE A 78 4.89 1.00 -1.73
C ILE A 78 5.13 -0.50 -1.59
N ILE A 79 5.47 -0.95 -0.38
CA ILE A 79 5.78 -2.36 -0.08
C ILE A 79 4.62 -3.25 -0.51
N TYR A 80 3.39 -2.94 -0.06
CA TYR A 80 2.24 -3.75 -0.40
C TYR A 80 1.92 -3.70 -1.90
N HIS A 81 1.89 -2.51 -2.49
CA HIS A 81 1.53 -2.32 -3.90
C HIS A 81 2.51 -3.05 -4.83
N LEU A 82 3.81 -2.97 -4.53
CA LEU A 82 4.86 -3.63 -5.31
C LEU A 82 4.75 -5.16 -5.20
N LEU A 83 4.63 -5.71 -3.99
CA LEU A 83 4.52 -7.17 -3.81
C LEU A 83 3.26 -7.74 -4.47
N ALA A 84 2.12 -7.07 -4.31
CA ALA A 84 0.88 -7.46 -4.97
C ALA A 84 0.96 -7.28 -6.50
N GLY A 85 1.62 -6.23 -6.98
CA GLY A 85 1.88 -5.99 -8.40
C GLY A 85 2.75 -7.08 -9.03
N ILE A 86 3.84 -7.48 -8.36
CA ILE A 86 4.69 -8.61 -8.79
C ILE A 86 3.85 -9.89 -8.85
N ARG A 87 3.02 -10.15 -7.83
CA ARG A 87 2.10 -11.30 -7.84
C ARG A 87 1.16 -11.25 -9.05
N HIS A 88 0.61 -10.09 -9.39
CA HIS A 88 -0.22 -9.92 -10.59
C HIS A 88 0.57 -10.24 -11.86
N MET A 89 1.74 -9.64 -12.05
CA MET A 89 2.58 -9.88 -13.23
C MET A 89 2.97 -11.36 -13.39
N VAL A 90 3.25 -12.06 -12.28
CA VAL A 90 3.54 -13.50 -12.29
C VAL A 90 2.32 -14.31 -12.74
N MET A 91 1.13 -13.93 -12.31
CA MET A 91 -0.12 -14.57 -12.77
C MET A 91 -0.43 -14.25 -14.23
N ASP A 92 -0.14 -13.04 -14.69
CA ASP A 92 -0.40 -12.60 -16.08
C ASP A 92 0.45 -13.37 -17.10
N VAL A 93 1.61 -13.90 -16.69
CA VAL A 93 2.45 -14.78 -17.53
C VAL A 93 2.12 -16.28 -17.36
N GLY A 94 1.00 -16.61 -16.69
CA GLY A 94 0.46 -17.97 -16.60
C GLY A 94 0.92 -18.78 -15.38
N PHE A 95 1.60 -18.19 -14.39
CA PHE A 95 2.00 -18.91 -13.17
C PHE A 95 0.99 -18.72 -12.02
N GLY A 96 0.62 -19.83 -11.36
CA GLY A 96 -0.19 -19.76 -10.13
C GLY A 96 -1.69 -19.54 -10.36
N GLU A 97 -2.21 -19.98 -11.50
CA GLU A 97 -3.62 -19.82 -11.92
C GLU A 97 -4.63 -20.64 -11.11
N SER A 98 -4.18 -21.68 -10.39
CA SER A 98 -5.08 -22.50 -9.58
C SER A 98 -5.59 -21.75 -8.35
N LEU A 99 -6.81 -22.07 -7.89
CA LEU A 99 -7.42 -21.46 -6.71
C LEU A 99 -6.53 -21.58 -5.46
N SER A 100 -5.88 -22.73 -5.27
CA SER A 100 -4.98 -22.98 -4.15
C SER A 100 -3.70 -22.16 -4.25
N ALA A 101 -3.12 -22.02 -5.45
CA ALA A 101 -1.97 -21.15 -5.69
C ALA A 101 -2.34 -19.67 -5.50
N GLY A 102 -3.48 -19.23 -6.00
CA GLY A 102 -4.02 -17.88 -5.80
C GLY A 102 -4.21 -17.52 -4.33
N ARG A 103 -4.75 -18.45 -3.54
CA ARG A 103 -4.92 -18.28 -2.08
C ARG A 103 -3.58 -18.21 -1.35
N ARG A 104 -2.65 -19.14 -1.62
CA ARG A 104 -1.34 -19.17 -0.96
C ARG A 104 -0.51 -17.92 -1.27
N SER A 105 -0.49 -17.50 -2.54
CA SER A 105 0.24 -16.30 -2.96
C SER A 105 -0.35 -15.03 -2.34
N ALA A 106 -1.67 -14.91 -2.23
CA ALA A 106 -2.31 -13.75 -1.58
C ALA A 106 -1.94 -13.67 -0.09
N VAL A 107 -1.97 -14.80 0.63
CA VAL A 107 -1.54 -14.86 2.04
C VAL A 107 -0.05 -14.52 2.17
N GLY A 108 0.80 -15.06 1.29
CA GLY A 108 2.24 -14.80 1.29
C GLY A 108 2.57 -13.32 1.08
N VAL A 109 1.92 -12.66 0.11
CA VAL A 109 2.08 -11.21 -0.14
C VAL A 109 1.68 -10.39 1.08
N ILE A 110 0.53 -10.69 1.69
CA ILE A 110 0.05 -9.96 2.88
C ILE A 110 1.03 -10.14 4.05
N ALA A 111 1.46 -11.37 4.33
CA ALA A 111 2.39 -11.66 5.42
C ALA A 111 3.74 -10.97 5.20
N ALA A 112 4.31 -11.06 3.99
CA ALA A 112 5.55 -10.39 3.64
C ALA A 112 5.43 -8.87 3.76
N ALA A 113 4.33 -8.28 3.30
CA ALA A 113 4.10 -6.85 3.40
C ALA A 113 3.99 -6.37 4.86
N ILE A 114 3.30 -7.11 5.72
CA ILE A 114 3.23 -6.80 7.16
C ILE A 114 4.63 -6.84 7.76
N PHE A 115 5.39 -7.92 7.52
CA PHE A 115 6.74 -8.07 8.05
C PHE A 115 7.65 -6.90 7.63
N LEU A 116 7.71 -6.58 6.33
CA LEU A 116 8.53 -5.49 5.80
C LEU A 116 8.06 -4.11 6.30
N THR A 117 6.75 -3.90 6.46
CA THR A 117 6.20 -2.65 6.98
C THR A 117 6.57 -2.43 8.46
N LEU A 118 6.62 -3.51 9.25
CA LEU A 118 7.09 -3.45 10.64
C LEU A 118 8.59 -3.14 10.71
N LEU A 119 9.41 -3.78 9.86
CA LEU A 119 10.84 -3.46 9.76
C LEU A 119 11.07 -2.00 9.34
N LEU A 120 10.28 -1.49 8.39
CA LEU A 120 10.32 -0.08 8.01
C LEU A 120 9.96 0.82 9.19
N GLY A 121 8.97 0.43 9.99
CA GLY A 121 8.63 1.14 11.23
C GLY A 121 9.81 1.17 12.20
N ILE A 122 10.46 0.03 12.47
CA ILE A 122 11.62 -0.02 13.37
C ILE A 122 12.78 0.85 12.84
N TRP A 123 12.95 0.97 11.53
CA TRP A 123 14.01 1.80 10.96
C TRP A 123 13.70 3.31 11.02
N LEU A 124 12.44 3.71 10.90
CA LEU A 124 12.05 5.12 10.89
C LEU A 124 11.99 5.76 12.29
N TRP A 125 11.79 4.95 13.34
CA TRP A 125 11.69 5.41 14.72
C TRP A 125 12.89 5.03 15.56
#